data_AF-A0A7S4VSG4-F1
#
_entry.id   AF-A0A7S4VSG4-F1
#
_cell.length_a   1.000
_cell.length_b   1.000
_cell.length_c   1.000
_cell.angle_alpha   90.00
_cell.angle_beta   90.00
_cell.angle_gamma   90.00
#
_symmetry.space_group_name_H-M   'P 1'
#
loop_
_entity.id
_entity.type
_entity.pdbx_description
1 polymer ?
#
loop_
_entity_poly.entity_id
_entity_poly.type
_entity_poly.pdbx_seq_one_letter_code
_entity_poly.pdbx_strand_id
1 'polypeptide(L)'
;HFLSSLDSANSLLTAAIPAVRDMLSSGIMNIHTLERYIFLHVPQMEDGNNFGVTVQMTISKFLKETRDEWSKLLEEFPKYYSTRADAVDKLGLSKTSSSETKTESKSKSTGGEKGDEEKTSNSVVNETKTSNGQKTDVHRLNHVVAIDVKFYGDLRAALMTLFNGYITILDNM
;
A
#
# COMPACT_ATOMS: atom_id res chain seq x y z
N HIS A 1 -21.07 -15.89 8.69
CA HIS A 1 -19.69 -16.12 9.18
C HIS A 1 -18.64 -16.01 8.09
N PHE A 2 -18.70 -16.76 6.97
CA PHE A 2 -17.65 -16.72 5.93
C PHE A 2 -17.49 -15.34 5.24
N LEU A 3 -18.59 -14.65 4.94
CA LEU A 3 -18.56 -13.31 4.33
C LEU A 3 -17.97 -12.21 5.23
N SER A 4 -18.10 -12.34 6.55
CA SER A 4 -17.52 -11.40 7.52
C SER A 4 -15.99 -11.55 7.62
N SER A 5 -15.45 -12.74 7.31
CA SER A 5 -14.02 -13.00 7.25
C SER A 5 -13.34 -12.39 6.01
N LEU A 6 -14.10 -12.05 4.97
CA LEU A 6 -13.57 -11.47 3.73
C LEU A 6 -13.39 -9.96 3.82
N ASP A 7 -14.26 -9.31 4.58
CA ASP A 7 -14.16 -7.89 4.89
C ASP A 7 -12.98 -7.60 5.83
N SER A 8 -12.63 -8.56 6.70
CA SER A 8 -11.45 -8.43 7.56
C SER A 8 -10.15 -8.50 6.76
N ALA A 9 -9.14 -7.75 7.24
CA ALA A 9 -7.79 -7.79 6.70
C ALA A 9 -7.15 -9.17 6.91
N ASN A 10 -6.35 -9.63 5.93
CA ASN A 10 -5.56 -10.83 6.06
C ASN A 10 -4.42 -10.61 7.07
N SER A 11 -4.56 -11.16 8.28
CA SER A 11 -3.62 -10.95 9.38
C SER A 11 -2.18 -11.36 9.07
N LEU A 12 -1.99 -12.41 8.25
CA LEU A 12 -0.66 -12.86 7.83
C LEU A 12 0.03 -11.82 6.96
N LEU A 13 -0.69 -11.26 5.98
CA LEU A 13 -0.15 -10.22 5.11
C LEU A 13 0.02 -8.90 5.83
N THR A 14 -0.90 -8.54 6.72
CA THR A 14 -0.79 -7.35 7.58
C THR A 14 0.47 -7.41 8.46
N ALA A 15 0.90 -8.59 8.91
CA ALA A 15 2.15 -8.76 9.64
C ALA A 15 3.39 -8.88 8.71
N ALA A 16 3.28 -9.60 7.60
CA ALA A 16 4.42 -9.89 6.73
C ALA A 16 4.88 -8.69 5.90
N ILE A 17 3.94 -7.88 5.38
CA ILE A 17 4.27 -6.71 4.54
C ILE A 17 5.23 -5.74 5.25
N PRO A 18 4.94 -5.23 6.47
CA PRO A 18 5.87 -4.32 7.14
C PRO A 18 7.22 -4.99 7.44
N ALA A 19 7.23 -6.24 7.90
CA ALA A 19 8.47 -6.96 8.20
C ALA A 19 9.40 -7.09 6.97
N VAL A 20 8.86 -7.48 5.82
CA VAL A 20 9.65 -7.60 4.58
C VAL A 20 10.11 -6.22 4.09
N ARG A 21 9.27 -5.19 4.20
CA ARG A 21 9.64 -3.82 3.81
C ARG A 21 10.75 -3.26 4.69
N ASP A 22 10.74 -3.52 6.00
CA ASP A 22 11.81 -3.10 6.91
C ASP A 22 13.14 -3.79 6.58
N MET A 23 13.10 -5.08 6.22
CA MET A 23 14.28 -5.82 5.77
C MET A 23 14.84 -5.28 4.45
N LEU A 24 13.97 -4.98 3.46
CA LEU A 24 14.38 -4.36 2.21
C LEU A 24 14.98 -2.96 2.44
N SER A 25 14.35 -2.15 3.30
CA SER A 25 14.84 -0.82 3.64
C SER A 25 16.23 -0.88 4.29
N SER A 26 16.43 -1.82 5.22
CA SER A 26 17.73 -2.06 5.85
C SER A 26 18.77 -2.52 4.82
N GLY A 27 18.40 -3.40 3.90
CA GLY A 27 19.24 -3.82 2.78
C GLY A 27 19.70 -2.66 1.91
N ILE A 28 18.77 -1.79 1.51
CA ILE A 28 19.05 -0.59 0.72
C ILE A 28 20.04 0.32 1.45
N MET A 29 19.87 0.53 2.76
CA MET A 29 20.79 1.33 3.58
C MET A 29 22.20 0.72 3.66
N ASN A 30 22.30 -0.62 3.76
CA ASN A 30 23.58 -1.30 3.74
C ASN A 30 24.29 -1.11 2.40
N ILE A 31 23.58 -1.25 1.28
CA ILE A 31 24.16 -1.00 -0.05
C ILE A 31 24.63 0.45 -0.18
N HIS A 32 23.83 1.43 0.24
CA HIS A 32 24.27 2.84 0.22
C HIS A 32 25.57 3.07 1.00
N THR A 33 25.74 2.37 2.12
CA THR A 33 26.99 2.43 2.90
C THR A 33 28.18 1.89 2.09
N LEU A 34 28.01 0.78 1.39
CA LEU A 34 29.04 0.19 0.52
C LEU A 34 29.35 1.07 -0.70
N GLU A 35 28.33 1.59 -1.37
CA GLU A 35 28.49 2.52 -2.49
C GLU A 35 29.28 3.76 -2.07
N ARG A 36 28.94 4.35 -0.92
CA ARG A 36 29.65 5.50 -0.37
C ARG A 36 31.09 5.14 -0.03
N TYR A 37 31.33 3.98 0.55
CA TYR A 37 32.68 3.51 0.84
C TYR A 37 33.51 3.42 -0.46
N ILE A 38 33.01 2.75 -1.49
CA ILE A 38 33.71 2.63 -2.78
C ILE A 38 33.98 4.01 -3.37
N PHE A 39 32.95 4.87 -3.44
CA PHE A 39 33.07 6.20 -4.04
C PHE A 39 34.16 7.06 -3.38
N LEU A 40 34.32 6.98 -2.05
CA LEU A 40 35.36 7.71 -1.32
C LEU A 40 36.78 7.15 -1.54
N HIS A 41 36.91 5.92 -2.05
CA HIS A 41 38.20 5.25 -2.28
C HIS A 41 38.58 5.15 -3.76
N VAL A 42 37.74 5.65 -4.68
CA VAL A 42 38.10 5.75 -6.09
C VAL A 42 39.16 6.86 -6.26
N PRO A 43 40.39 6.54 -6.71
CA PRO A 43 41.42 7.54 -6.96
C PRO A 43 41.10 8.38 -8.21
N GLN A 44 41.84 9.48 -8.40
CA GLN A 44 41.78 10.22 -9.65
C GLN A 44 42.28 9.34 -10.80
N MET A 45 41.63 9.46 -11.96
CA MET A 45 42.06 8.78 -13.18
C MET A 45 43.37 9.40 -13.67
N GLU A 46 44.36 8.57 -13.96
CA GLU A 46 45.68 8.97 -14.46
C GLU A 46 45.89 8.49 -15.92
N ASP A 47 46.95 8.96 -16.57
CA ASP A 47 47.33 8.52 -17.93
C ASP A 47 48.02 7.15 -17.87
N GLY A 48 47.20 6.11 -17.62
CA GLY A 48 47.64 4.73 -17.39
C GLY A 48 47.14 4.17 -16.04
N ASN A 49 47.24 2.85 -15.85
CA ASN A 49 46.93 2.16 -14.57
C ASN A 49 45.48 2.29 -14.02
N ASN A 50 44.49 2.54 -14.89
CA ASN A 50 43.07 2.69 -14.48
C ASN A 50 42.30 1.36 -14.34
N PHE A 51 42.98 0.21 -14.39
CA PHE A 51 42.31 -1.09 -14.29
C PHE A 51 41.58 -1.24 -12.95
N GLY A 52 42.25 -0.91 -11.84
CA GLY A 52 41.64 -0.95 -10.50
C GLY A 52 40.41 -0.04 -10.38
N VAL A 53 40.48 1.17 -10.95
CA VAL A 53 39.34 2.11 -10.98
C VAL A 53 38.17 1.50 -11.76
N THR A 54 38.44 0.86 -12.89
CA THR A 54 37.41 0.20 -13.71
C THR A 54 36.71 -0.94 -12.97
N VAL A 55 37.47 -1.73 -12.19
CA VAL A 55 36.92 -2.79 -11.33
C VAL A 55 36.02 -2.18 -10.25
N GLN A 56 36.47 -1.13 -9.57
CA GLN A 56 35.67 -0.41 -8.56
C GLN A 56 34.36 0.15 -9.14
N MET A 57 34.41 0.74 -10.34
CA MET A 57 33.22 1.24 -11.03
C MET A 57 32.25 0.13 -11.42
N THR A 58 32.75 -1.04 -11.80
CA THR A 58 31.92 -2.21 -12.11
C THR A 58 31.16 -2.69 -10.87
N ILE A 59 31.83 -2.80 -9.73
CA ILE A 59 31.19 -3.18 -8.45
C ILE A 59 30.17 -2.12 -8.02
N SER A 60 30.51 -0.83 -8.13
CA SER A 60 29.61 0.28 -7.82
C SER A 60 28.32 0.23 -8.66
N LYS A 61 28.45 -0.08 -9.96
CA LYS A 61 27.30 -0.27 -10.85
C LYS A 61 26.44 -1.46 -10.42
N PHE A 62 27.06 -2.60 -10.10
CA PHE A 62 26.35 -3.79 -9.63
C PHE A 62 25.57 -3.54 -8.33
N LEU A 63 26.17 -2.84 -7.36
CA LEU A 63 25.51 -2.42 -6.12
C LEU A 63 24.29 -1.53 -6.41
N LYS A 64 24.46 -0.54 -7.30
CA LYS A 64 23.38 0.36 -7.72
C LYS A 64 22.21 -0.41 -8.33
N GLU A 65 22.48 -1.34 -9.24
CA GLU A 65 21.44 -2.15 -9.90
C GLU A 65 20.67 -3.01 -8.89
N THR A 66 21.38 -3.62 -7.92
CA THR A 66 20.78 -4.41 -6.85
C THR A 66 19.90 -3.55 -5.94
N ARG A 67 20.37 -2.35 -5.56
CA ARG A 67 19.61 -1.40 -4.75
C ARG A 67 18.35 -0.91 -5.48
N ASP A 68 18.46 -0.62 -6.77
CA ASP A 68 17.35 -0.15 -7.58
C ASP A 68 16.27 -1.25 -7.73
N GLU A 69 16.67 -2.53 -7.82
CA GLU A 69 15.75 -3.67 -7.76
C GLU A 69 15.01 -3.74 -6.42
N TRP A 70 15.74 -3.67 -5.30
CA TRP A 70 15.13 -3.73 -3.95
C TRP A 70 14.21 -2.53 -3.68
N SER A 71 14.53 -1.36 -4.22
CA SER A 71 13.71 -0.15 -4.08
C SER A 71 12.36 -0.32 -4.79
N LYS A 72 12.36 -0.91 -6.00
CA LYS A 72 11.12 -1.23 -6.72
C LYS A 72 10.24 -2.22 -5.94
N LEU A 73 10.83 -3.24 -5.32
CA LEU A 73 10.10 -4.19 -4.48
C LEU A 73 9.47 -3.49 -3.27
N LEU A 74 10.21 -2.59 -2.62
CA LEU A 74 9.75 -1.84 -1.45
C LEU A 74 8.54 -0.92 -1.76
N GLU A 75 8.49 -0.37 -2.98
CA GLU A 75 7.39 0.45 -3.49
C GLU A 75 6.16 -0.35 -3.94
N GLU A 76 6.34 -1.62 -4.31
CA GLU A 76 5.26 -2.47 -4.83
C GLU A 76 4.30 -2.94 -3.72
N PHE A 77 4.82 -3.32 -2.55
CA PHE A 77 4.01 -3.98 -1.52
C PHE A 77 2.87 -3.16 -0.91
N PRO A 78 2.96 -1.83 -0.73
CA PRO A 78 1.82 -1.02 -0.30
C PRO A 78 0.58 -1.16 -1.21
N LYS A 79 0.75 -1.49 -2.49
CA LYS A 79 -0.34 -1.66 -3.46
C LYS A 79 -1.29 -2.80 -3.10
N TYR A 80 -0.88 -3.72 -2.22
CA TYR A 80 -1.76 -4.75 -1.69
C TYR A 80 -3.04 -4.16 -1.10
N TYR A 81 -2.91 -3.10 -0.29
CA TYR A 81 -4.04 -2.54 0.45
C TYR A 81 -5.08 -1.92 -0.50
N SER A 82 -4.65 -1.14 -1.48
CA SER A 82 -5.55 -0.56 -2.48
C SER A 82 -6.16 -1.63 -3.38
N THR A 83 -5.34 -2.55 -3.90
CA THR A 83 -5.80 -3.62 -4.81
C THR A 83 -6.82 -4.53 -4.13
N ARG A 84 -6.59 -4.87 -2.86
CA ARG A 84 -7.52 -5.69 -2.08
C ARG A 84 -8.79 -4.92 -1.72
N ALA A 85 -8.68 -3.65 -1.31
CA ALA A 85 -9.84 -2.81 -1.03
C ALA A 85 -10.77 -2.74 -2.25
N ASP A 86 -10.22 -2.48 -3.44
CA ASP A 86 -10.99 -2.44 -4.69
C ASP A 86 -11.67 -3.78 -5.02
N ALA A 87 -11.02 -4.90 -4.71
CA ALA A 87 -11.59 -6.23 -4.93
C ALA A 87 -12.71 -6.56 -3.94
N VAL A 88 -12.55 -6.17 -2.66
CA VAL A 88 -13.59 -6.32 -1.63
C VAL A 88 -14.80 -5.44 -1.92
N ASP A 89 -14.59 -4.20 -2.37
CA ASP A 89 -15.67 -3.29 -2.76
C ASP A 89 -16.56 -3.86 -3.87
N LYS A 90 -15.95 -4.62 -4.79
CA LYS A 90 -16.65 -5.32 -5.87
C LYS A 90 -17.45 -6.53 -5.36
N LEU A 91 -17.26 -7.02 -4.14
CA LEU A 91 -18.06 -8.14 -3.62
C LEU A 91 -19.54 -7.78 -3.39
N GLY A 92 -19.89 -6.49 -3.35
CA GLY A 92 -21.28 -6.07 -3.13
C GLY A 92 -21.81 -6.48 -1.77
N LEU A 93 -20.91 -6.63 -0.79
CA LEU A 93 -21.25 -6.84 0.63
C LEU A 93 -22.17 -5.69 1.09
N SER A 94 -23.09 -5.96 2.02
CA SER A 94 -24.09 -4.98 2.44
C SER A 94 -23.40 -3.70 2.92
N LYS A 95 -23.49 -2.63 2.11
CA LYS A 95 -22.98 -1.32 2.49
C LYS A 95 -24.05 -0.65 3.35
N THR A 96 -23.76 -0.43 4.63
CA THR A 96 -24.56 0.49 5.44
C THR A 96 -24.17 1.91 5.04
N SER A 97 -24.89 2.50 4.10
CA SER A 97 -24.75 3.93 3.82
C SER A 97 -25.65 4.70 4.79
N SER A 98 -25.05 5.41 5.74
CA SER A 98 -25.73 6.45 6.50
C SER A 98 -25.73 7.74 5.67
N SER A 99 -26.91 8.20 5.25
CA SER A 99 -27.09 9.52 4.66
C SER A 99 -27.82 10.43 5.64
N GLU A 100 -27.25 11.59 5.95
CA GLU A 100 -27.90 12.63 6.73
C GLU A 100 -28.63 13.58 5.78
N THR A 101 -29.96 13.65 5.87
CA THR A 101 -30.76 14.65 5.16
C THR A 101 -31.14 15.74 6.15
N LYS A 102 -30.63 16.96 5.95
CA LYS A 102 -31.08 18.15 6.70
C LYS A 102 -32.22 18.80 5.94
N THR A 103 -33.42 18.78 6.51
CA THR A 103 -34.58 19.52 6.00
C THR A 103 -34.83 20.76 6.86
N GLU A 104 -34.67 21.93 6.26
CA GLU A 104 -35.07 23.21 6.83
C GLU A 104 -36.48 23.57 6.33
N SER A 105 -37.46 23.54 7.22
CA SER A 105 -38.82 23.98 6.92
C SER A 105 -39.03 25.38 7.48
N LYS A 106 -39.19 26.38 6.59
CA LYS A 106 -39.63 27.73 6.98
C LYS A 106 -41.14 27.85 6.74
N SER A 107 -41.91 27.92 7.82
CA SER A 107 -43.33 28.28 7.76
C SER A 107 -43.49 29.76 8.11
N LYS A 108 -44.06 30.54 7.19
CA LYS A 108 -44.58 31.89 7.49
C LYS A 108 -46.08 31.81 7.71
N SER A 109 -46.55 32.24 8.88
CA SER A 109 -47.97 32.44 9.16
C SER A 109 -48.26 33.94 9.06
N THR A 110 -48.92 34.38 7.98
CA THR A 110 -49.40 35.75 7.85
C THR A 110 -50.82 35.85 8.41
N GLY A 111 -50.96 36.45 9.60
CA GLY A 111 -52.27 36.87 10.11
C GLY A 111 -52.37 36.95 11.63
N GLY A 112 -52.40 38.17 12.17
CA GLY A 112 -52.85 38.45 13.53
C GLY A 112 -52.04 39.55 14.23
N GLU A 113 -52.75 40.54 14.77
CA GLU A 113 -52.29 41.77 15.44
C GLU A 113 -51.40 41.49 16.68
N LYS A 114 -50.15 41.09 16.45
CA LYS A 114 -48.97 41.08 17.35
C LYS A 114 -47.83 40.41 16.59
N GLY A 115 -46.91 41.22 16.03
CA GLY A 115 -45.53 40.90 15.58
C GLY A 115 -45.23 39.57 14.87
N ASP A 116 -44.56 39.64 13.71
CA ASP A 116 -43.99 38.46 13.03
C ASP A 116 -43.04 37.68 13.97
N GLU A 117 -43.35 36.40 14.25
CA GLU A 117 -42.43 35.46 14.88
C GLU A 117 -41.91 34.44 13.85
N GLU A 118 -40.61 34.48 13.56
CA GLU A 118 -39.91 33.47 12.75
C GLU A 118 -39.49 32.30 13.66
N LYS A 119 -40.23 31.19 13.65
CA LYS A 119 -39.80 29.94 14.29
C LYS A 119 -39.08 29.05 13.30
N THR A 120 -37.79 28.83 13.51
CA THR A 120 -36.99 27.83 12.78
C THR A 120 -37.09 26.49 13.52
N SER A 121 -37.59 25.45 12.83
CA SER A 121 -37.59 24.07 13.36
C SER A 121 -36.59 23.24 12.56
N ASN A 122 -35.56 22.74 13.24
CA ASN A 122 -34.57 21.83 12.66
C ASN A 122 -34.98 20.38 12.96
N SER A 123 -35.13 19.57 11.92
CA SER A 123 -35.33 18.12 12.05
C SER A 123 -34.17 17.40 11.35
N VAL A 124 -33.58 16.44 12.06
CA VAL A 124 -32.55 15.53 11.52
C VAL A 124 -33.22 14.19 11.31
N VAL A 125 -33.34 13.77 10.05
CA VAL A 125 -33.85 12.44 9.70
C VAL A 125 -32.66 11.55 9.39
N ASN A 126 -32.41 10.56 10.25
CA ASN A 126 -31.43 9.51 10.00
C ASN A 126 -32.10 8.37 9.23
N GLU A 127 -31.89 8.32 7.90
CA GLU A 127 -32.31 7.17 7.10
C GLU A 127 -31.17 6.16 7.01
N THR A 128 -31.40 4.95 7.54
CA THR A 128 -30.51 3.80 7.33
C THR A 128 -31.08 2.94 6.21
N LYS A 129 -30.55 3.08 4.99
CA LYS A 129 -30.93 2.20 3.87
C LYS A 129 -30.01 0.99 3.85
N THR A 130 -30.55 -0.16 4.21
CA THR A 130 -29.86 -1.44 4.10
C THR A 130 -30.21 -2.02 2.73
N SER A 131 -29.27 -2.00 1.79
CA SER A 131 -29.44 -2.75 0.54
C SER A 131 -29.14 -4.23 0.81
N ASN A 132 -30.10 -5.11 0.57
CA ASN A 132 -29.87 -6.55 0.64
C ASN A 132 -28.81 -6.90 -0.42
N GLY A 133 -27.64 -7.35 0.04
CA GLY A 133 -26.48 -7.64 -0.81
C GLY A 133 -26.81 -8.62 -1.94
N GLN A 134 -26.30 -8.30 -3.13
CA GLN A 134 -26.40 -9.16 -4.30
C GLN A 134 -25.69 -10.50 -4.01
N LYS A 135 -26.26 -11.62 -4.46
CA LYS A 135 -25.66 -12.96 -4.29
C LYS A 135 -24.22 -12.92 -4.81
N THR A 136 -23.26 -13.10 -3.91
CA THR A 136 -21.83 -12.87 -4.18
C THR A 136 -21.34 -13.79 -5.30
N ASP A 137 -20.82 -13.20 -6.38
CA ASP A 137 -20.27 -13.95 -7.51
C ASP A 137 -18.98 -14.69 -7.08
N VAL A 138 -18.95 -16.00 -7.34
CA VAL A 138 -17.83 -16.90 -7.01
C VAL A 138 -16.51 -16.40 -7.61
N HIS A 139 -16.56 -15.80 -8.80
CA HIS A 139 -15.35 -15.27 -9.44
C HIS A 139 -14.77 -14.06 -8.70
N ARG A 140 -15.64 -13.19 -8.16
CA ARG A 140 -15.20 -12.03 -7.37
C ARG A 140 -14.61 -12.47 -6.04
N LEU A 141 -15.19 -13.49 -5.42
CA LEU A 141 -14.64 -14.11 -4.21
C LEU A 141 -13.24 -14.69 -4.48
N ASN A 142 -13.11 -15.50 -5.54
CA ASN A 142 -11.83 -16.09 -5.91
C ASN A 142 -10.77 -15.04 -6.25
N HIS A 143 -11.17 -13.89 -6.79
CA HIS A 143 -10.25 -12.79 -7.08
C HIS A 143 -9.60 -12.21 -5.81
N VAL A 144 -10.37 -11.99 -4.73
CA VAL A 144 -9.81 -11.51 -3.45
C VAL A 144 -8.79 -12.50 -2.91
N VAL A 145 -9.12 -13.79 -2.91
CA VAL A 145 -8.20 -14.85 -2.47
C VAL A 145 -6.94 -14.89 -3.35
N ALA A 146 -7.08 -14.74 -4.66
CA ALA A 146 -5.96 -14.72 -5.59
C ALA A 146 -5.00 -13.53 -5.33
N ILE A 147 -5.53 -12.37 -4.97
CA ILE A 147 -4.71 -11.20 -4.57
C ILE A 147 -3.89 -11.54 -3.32
N ASP A 148 -4.54 -12.07 -2.29
CA ASP A 148 -3.86 -12.44 -1.03
C ASP A 148 -2.73 -13.46 -1.30
N VAL A 149 -3.02 -14.53 -2.06
CA VAL A 149 -2.02 -15.56 -2.39
C VAL A 149 -0.87 -14.99 -3.22
N LYS A 150 -1.18 -14.14 -4.21
CA LYS A 150 -0.16 -13.49 -5.05
C LYS A 150 0.80 -12.66 -4.18
N PHE A 151 0.28 -11.76 -3.36
CA PHE A 151 1.13 -10.89 -2.54
C PHE A 151 1.94 -11.68 -1.51
N TYR A 152 1.39 -12.77 -0.96
CA TYR A 152 2.17 -13.66 -0.11
C TYR A 152 3.36 -14.29 -0.86
N GLY A 153 3.11 -14.78 -2.07
CA GLY A 153 4.16 -15.30 -2.96
C GLY A 153 5.22 -14.25 -3.29
N ASP A 154 4.80 -13.04 -3.63
CA ASP A 154 5.69 -11.93 -3.99
C ASP A 154 6.58 -11.51 -2.80
N LEU A 155 6.02 -11.45 -1.59
CA LEU A 155 6.79 -11.15 -0.36
C LEU A 155 7.86 -12.22 -0.10
N ARG A 156 7.51 -13.50 -0.27
CA ARG A 156 8.46 -14.61 -0.13
C ARG A 156 9.55 -14.55 -1.19
N ALA A 157 9.19 -14.22 -2.43
CA ALA A 157 10.17 -14.04 -3.50
C ALA A 157 11.12 -12.88 -3.19
N ALA A 158 10.61 -11.74 -2.72
CA ALA A 158 11.45 -10.61 -2.34
C ALA A 158 12.42 -10.92 -1.21
N LEU A 159 12.03 -11.72 -0.20
CA LEU A 159 12.96 -12.19 0.83
C LEU A 159 14.09 -13.04 0.25
N MET A 160 13.78 -13.92 -0.71
CA MET A 160 14.81 -14.72 -1.40
C MET A 160 15.72 -13.84 -2.26
N THR A 161 15.16 -12.85 -2.97
CA THR A 161 15.94 -11.86 -3.73
C THR A 161 16.88 -11.07 -2.81
N LEU A 162 16.39 -10.63 -1.64
CA LEU A 162 17.20 -9.94 -0.64
C LEU A 162 18.36 -10.84 -0.16
N PHE A 163 18.06 -12.07 0.24
CA PHE A 163 19.06 -13.02 0.73
C PHE A 163 20.11 -13.35 -0.34
N ASN A 164 19.68 -13.67 -1.56
CA ASN A 164 20.59 -13.95 -2.66
C ASN A 164 21.42 -12.71 -3.03
N GLY A 165 20.82 -11.52 -3.01
CA GLY A 165 21.55 -10.29 -3.30
C GLY A 165 22.64 -10.02 -2.25
N TYR A 166 22.40 -10.28 -0.96
CA TYR A 166 23.47 -10.24 0.04
C TYR A 166 24.60 -11.23 -0.27
N ILE A 167 24.28 -12.48 -0.62
CA ILE A 167 25.29 -13.49 -0.97
C ILE A 167 26.12 -13.02 -2.16
N THR A 168 25.47 -12.58 -3.24
CA THR A 168 26.16 -12.12 -4.44
C THR A 168 27.01 -10.90 -4.16
N ILE A 169 26.53 -9.95 -3.34
CA ILE A 169 27.33 -8.80 -2.92
C ILE A 169 28.59 -9.25 -2.18
N LEU A 170 28.47 -10.16 -1.22
CA LEU A 170 29.61 -10.65 -0.45
C LEU A 170 30.61 -11.45 -1.29
N ASP A 171 30.15 -12.16 -2.32
CA ASP A 171 31.01 -12.92 -3.25
C ASP A 171 31.80 -12.01 -4.22
N ASN A 172 31.26 -10.82 -4.52
CA ASN A 172 31.84 -9.88 -5.49
C ASN A 172 32.65 -8.74 -4.83
N MET A 173 32.76 -8.73 -3.50
CA MET A 173 33.54 -7.74 -2.73
C MET A 173 34.83 -8.33 -2.19
#